data_AF-A0AAN8M575-F1
#
_entry.id   AF-A0AAN8M575-F1
#
_cell.length_a   1.000
_cell.length_b   1.000
_cell.length_c   1.000
_cell.angle_alpha   90.00
_cell.angle_beta   90.00
_cell.angle_gamma   90.00
#
_symmetry.space_group_name_H-M   'P 1'
#
loop_
_entity.id
_entity.type
_entity.pdbx_description
1 polymer ?
#
loop_
_entity_poly.entity_id
_entity_poly.type
_entity_poly.pdbx_seq_one_letter_code
_entity_poly.pdbx_strand_id
1 'polypeptide(L)'
;MVAGTIHDYVVSMLCGLESCVMTGQNAASWGYFNTATNQWNIDILKDAGFPVHLLPECVPSGCMAGQTCCEWHGVPANTPVGAALGDFQCSVYSCMTDRTDAVLNISTSAQLTYAMPLDFTPPNIPDPSSSISYFPYFDGSYLAVAASLNGGNVMATLVGMLSGWMNELEVEVSDSSLYEKLIRCALGVDSSDLRVSPTILGERHDLLSLGQVSNIHPSNLSLGHMTRAVCRGVLDNITSMMHPVFLLEAGVQRIMGSGSALSRNAVLRQEAERAFPLPVEYGQDVDSAVGVAIVFHDRM
;
A
#
# COMPACT_ATOMS: atom_id res chain seq x y z
N MET A 1 0.43 13.66 -30.12
CA MET A 1 -0.19 13.29 -28.82
C MET A 1 0.76 12.30 -28.16
N VAL A 2 0.97 12.41 -26.86
CA VAL A 2 1.82 11.50 -26.07
C VAL A 2 0.97 10.97 -24.92
N ALA A 3 1.23 9.73 -24.50
CA ALA A 3 0.55 9.11 -23.37
C ALA A 3 1.41 9.26 -22.10
N GLY A 4 0.77 9.23 -20.94
CA GLY A 4 1.40 9.35 -19.63
C GLY A 4 0.39 9.10 -18.52
N THR A 5 0.86 8.90 -17.30
CA THR A 5 -0.02 8.93 -16.13
C THR A 5 -0.42 10.37 -15.79
N ILE A 6 -1.31 10.57 -14.81
CA ILE A 6 -1.79 11.91 -14.44
C ILE A 6 -0.67 12.84 -13.93
N HIS A 7 0.23 12.32 -13.10
CA HIS A 7 1.43 13.00 -12.62
C HIS A 7 2.46 13.26 -13.73
N ASP A 8 2.69 12.34 -14.68
CA ASP A 8 3.56 12.64 -15.83
C ASP A 8 2.98 13.76 -16.71
N TYR A 9 1.65 13.80 -16.86
CA TYR A 9 0.96 14.88 -17.57
C TYR A 9 1.18 16.23 -16.89
N VAL A 10 1.07 16.30 -15.56
CA VAL A 10 1.35 17.54 -14.81
C VAL A 10 2.78 17.99 -15.02
N VAL A 11 3.77 17.08 -14.92
CA VAL A 11 5.18 17.41 -15.17
C VAL A 11 5.39 17.94 -16.60
N SER A 12 4.79 17.27 -17.59
CA SER A 12 4.87 17.68 -19.00
C SER A 12 4.28 19.07 -19.22
N MET A 13 3.14 19.37 -18.59
CA MET A 13 2.52 20.70 -18.65
C MET A 13 3.39 21.77 -17.98
N LEU A 14 3.93 21.50 -16.79
CA LEU A 14 4.77 22.45 -16.08
C LEU A 14 6.01 22.81 -16.88
N CYS A 15 6.62 21.82 -17.55
CA CYS A 15 7.85 22.01 -18.31
C CYS A 15 7.63 22.40 -19.78
N GLY A 16 6.38 22.39 -20.28
CA GLY A 16 6.07 22.61 -21.68
C GLY A 16 6.72 21.57 -22.61
N LEU A 17 6.78 20.30 -22.19
CA LEU A 17 7.46 19.25 -22.96
C LEU A 17 6.65 18.83 -24.19
N GLU A 18 7.36 18.62 -25.31
CA GLU A 18 6.77 18.04 -26.53
C GLU A 18 6.59 16.51 -26.42
N SER A 19 7.44 15.86 -25.61
CA SER A 19 7.37 14.43 -25.28
C SER A 19 7.16 14.22 -23.77
N CYS A 20 6.38 13.19 -23.42
CA CYS A 20 6.15 12.81 -22.03
C CYS A 20 7.37 12.06 -21.49
N VAL A 21 7.86 12.47 -20.32
CA VAL A 21 8.91 11.78 -19.56
C VAL A 21 8.27 11.02 -18.41
N MET A 22 8.67 9.77 -18.19
CA MET A 22 8.07 8.89 -17.19
C MET A 22 9.13 8.09 -16.43
N THR A 23 8.96 7.89 -15.13
CA THR A 23 9.86 7.03 -14.36
C THR A 23 9.46 5.56 -14.45
N GLY A 24 10.42 4.66 -14.21
CA GLY A 24 10.15 3.21 -14.16
C GLY A 24 9.06 2.81 -13.15
N GLN A 25 8.89 3.60 -12.08
CA GLN A 25 7.81 3.45 -11.09
C GLN A 25 6.43 3.54 -11.72
N ASN A 26 6.20 4.56 -12.54
CA ASN A 26 4.93 4.79 -13.21
C ASN A 26 4.77 3.84 -14.41
N ALA A 27 5.83 3.62 -15.18
CA ALA A 27 5.82 2.76 -16.35
C ALA A 27 5.47 1.30 -16.00
N ALA A 28 5.97 0.80 -14.86
CA ALA A 28 5.66 -0.55 -14.38
C ALA A 28 4.16 -0.77 -14.13
N SER A 29 3.40 0.27 -13.76
CA SER A 29 1.96 0.18 -13.52
C SER A 29 1.15 -0.11 -14.80
N TRP A 30 1.74 0.06 -15.99
CA TRP A 30 1.08 -0.19 -17.27
C TRP A 30 1.13 -1.66 -17.71
N GLY A 31 1.94 -2.50 -17.05
CA GLY A 31 2.03 -3.94 -17.31
C GLY A 31 2.87 -4.38 -18.52
N TYR A 32 3.26 -3.46 -19.42
CA TYR A 32 4.09 -3.74 -20.61
C TYR A 32 5.49 -3.14 -20.52
N PHE A 33 6.07 -3.17 -19.33
CA PHE A 33 7.36 -2.57 -19.02
C PHE A 33 8.29 -3.58 -18.36
N ASN A 34 9.51 -3.69 -18.85
CA ASN A 34 10.56 -4.49 -18.25
C ASN A 34 11.29 -3.66 -17.20
N THR A 35 11.06 -3.98 -15.93
CA THR A 35 11.65 -3.28 -14.79
C THR A 35 13.14 -3.54 -14.62
N ALA A 36 13.65 -4.69 -15.07
CA ALA A 36 15.07 -5.02 -15.01
C ALA A 36 15.91 -4.21 -16.00
N THR A 37 15.37 -3.95 -17.20
CA THR A 37 16.05 -3.13 -18.22
C THR A 37 15.59 -1.68 -18.24
N ASN A 38 14.58 -1.33 -17.44
CA ASN A 38 13.91 -0.02 -17.43
C ASN A 38 13.43 0.42 -18.83
N GLN A 39 12.81 -0.50 -19.58
CA GLN A 39 12.37 -0.27 -20.96
C GLN A 39 10.97 -0.84 -21.24
N TRP A 40 10.24 -0.21 -22.15
CA TRP A 40 8.99 -0.75 -22.68
C TRP A 40 9.20 -2.06 -23.44
N ASN A 41 8.25 -2.98 -23.33
CA ASN A 41 8.22 -4.21 -24.12
C ASN A 41 7.73 -3.90 -25.56
N ILE A 42 8.55 -3.18 -26.33
CA ILE A 42 8.18 -2.61 -27.64
C ILE A 42 7.67 -3.67 -28.62
N ASP A 43 8.31 -4.83 -28.69
CA ASP A 43 7.94 -5.86 -29.65
C ASP A 43 6.56 -6.46 -29.30
N ILE A 44 6.31 -6.76 -28.03
CA ILE A 44 4.99 -7.23 -27.54
C ILE A 44 3.90 -6.20 -27.87
N LEU A 45 4.18 -4.91 -27.63
CA LEU A 45 3.23 -3.83 -27.91
C LEU A 45 2.96 -3.68 -29.41
N LYS A 46 3.99 -3.76 -30.26
CA LYS A 46 3.82 -3.72 -31.73
C LYS A 46 2.99 -4.89 -32.23
N ASP A 47 3.26 -6.10 -31.74
CA ASP A 47 2.53 -7.32 -32.12
C ASP A 47 1.04 -7.23 -31.71
N ALA A 48 0.75 -6.56 -30.60
CA ALA A 48 -0.62 -6.26 -30.15
C ALA A 48 -1.28 -5.08 -30.91
N GLY A 49 -0.60 -4.47 -31.89
CA GLY A 49 -1.10 -3.32 -32.65
C GLY A 49 -1.09 -1.99 -31.89
N PHE A 50 -0.36 -1.90 -30.78
CA PHE A 50 -0.28 -0.68 -29.99
C PHE A 50 0.59 0.38 -30.69
N PRO A 51 0.17 1.66 -30.74
CA PRO A 51 0.94 2.75 -31.32
C PRO A 51 2.12 3.15 -30.41
N VAL A 52 3.24 2.43 -30.52
CA VAL A 52 4.43 2.63 -29.65
C VAL A 52 5.03 4.04 -29.68
N HIS A 53 4.72 4.86 -30.69
CA HIS A 53 5.14 6.27 -30.75
C HIS A 53 4.43 7.16 -29.71
N LEU A 54 3.36 6.67 -29.07
CA LEU A 54 2.70 7.36 -27.97
C LEU A 54 3.37 7.10 -26.61
N LEU A 55 4.30 6.14 -26.54
CA LEU A 55 4.94 5.77 -25.28
C LEU A 55 5.82 6.92 -24.76
N PRO A 56 5.77 7.20 -23.45
CA PRO A 56 6.69 8.14 -22.83
C PRO A 56 8.16 7.67 -22.91
N GLU A 57 9.07 8.64 -22.84
CA GLU A 57 10.49 8.40 -22.64
C GLU A 57 10.76 8.02 -21.17
N CYS A 58 11.33 6.83 -20.95
CA CYS A 58 11.59 6.34 -19.60
C CYS A 58 12.91 6.89 -19.04
N VAL A 59 12.85 7.48 -17.85
CA VAL A 59 14.01 8.00 -17.11
C VAL A 59 14.12 7.35 -15.72
N PRO A 60 15.31 7.35 -15.11
CA PRO A 60 15.46 6.87 -13.74
C PRO A 60 14.65 7.70 -12.73
N SER A 61 14.16 7.04 -11.67
CA SER A 61 13.49 7.72 -10.56
C SER A 61 14.45 8.66 -9.83
N GLY A 62 14.00 9.88 -9.58
CA GLY A 62 14.79 10.95 -8.96
C GLY A 62 15.57 11.82 -9.95
N CYS A 63 15.46 11.58 -11.27
CA CYS A 63 16.00 12.49 -12.28
C CYS A 63 15.14 13.75 -12.46
N MET A 64 15.74 14.77 -13.06
CA MET A 64 15.05 15.99 -13.48
C MET A 64 14.36 15.78 -14.82
N ALA A 65 13.11 16.24 -14.94
CA ALA A 65 12.36 16.24 -16.21
C ALA A 65 12.57 17.53 -17.00
N GLY A 66 12.84 18.65 -16.32
CA GLY A 66 13.05 19.94 -16.97
C GLY A 66 12.96 21.10 -16.00
N GLN A 67 12.46 22.23 -16.50
CA GLN A 67 12.21 23.44 -15.72
C GLN A 67 10.84 24.01 -16.07
N THR A 68 10.21 24.73 -15.15
CA THR A 68 8.91 25.37 -15.40
C THR A 68 8.99 26.35 -16.58
N CYS A 69 8.06 26.23 -17.55
CA CYS A 69 8.04 27.10 -18.73
C CYS A 69 7.47 28.50 -18.45
N CYS A 70 6.76 28.66 -17.33
CA CYS A 70 6.18 29.92 -16.87
C CYS A 70 6.01 29.92 -15.35
N GLU A 71 5.64 31.08 -14.79
CA GLU A 71 5.23 31.14 -13.38
C GLU A 71 3.95 30.33 -13.16
N TRP A 72 3.92 29.53 -12.10
CA TRP A 72 2.78 28.69 -11.76
C TRP A 72 2.46 28.77 -10.26
N HIS A 73 1.36 29.44 -9.92
CA HIS A 73 0.89 29.60 -8.53
C HIS A 73 1.98 30.08 -7.55
N GLY A 74 2.80 31.06 -7.95
CA GLY A 74 3.90 31.59 -7.14
C GLY A 74 5.21 30.81 -7.22
N VAL A 75 5.27 29.70 -7.96
CA VAL A 75 6.52 29.05 -8.36
C VAL A 75 7.09 29.78 -9.59
N PRO A 76 8.31 30.35 -9.53
CA PRO A 76 8.89 31.09 -10.64
C PRO A 76 9.09 30.25 -11.91
N ALA A 77 9.15 30.91 -13.07
CA ALA A 77 9.64 30.28 -14.30
C ALA A 77 11.11 29.85 -14.15
N ASN A 78 11.53 28.85 -14.92
CA ASN A 78 12.85 28.20 -14.85
C ASN A 78 13.13 27.48 -13.51
N THR A 79 12.09 27.17 -12.72
CA THR A 79 12.24 26.35 -11.51
C THR A 79 12.47 24.90 -11.91
N PRO A 80 13.49 24.20 -11.39
CA PRO A 80 13.73 22.80 -11.71
C PRO A 80 12.54 21.90 -11.33
N VAL A 81 12.15 21.00 -12.25
CA VAL A 81 11.03 20.06 -12.06
C VAL A 81 11.53 18.62 -12.22
N GLY A 82 11.34 17.82 -11.18
CA GLY A 82 11.64 16.39 -11.17
C GLY A 82 10.73 15.57 -12.07
N ALA A 83 11.23 14.43 -12.57
CA ALA A 83 10.38 13.43 -13.19
C ALA A 83 9.37 12.89 -12.18
N ALA A 84 8.14 12.64 -12.62
CA ALA A 84 7.07 12.21 -11.73
C ALA A 84 7.39 10.86 -11.09
N LEU A 85 7.18 10.77 -9.78
CA LEU A 85 7.44 9.58 -8.98
C LEU A 85 6.12 8.86 -8.65
N GLY A 86 6.22 7.54 -8.42
CA GLY A 86 5.09 6.71 -7.99
C GLY A 86 4.62 7.08 -6.59
N ASP A 87 3.31 7.24 -6.41
CA ASP A 87 2.70 7.64 -5.14
C ASP A 87 3.00 6.65 -4.02
N PHE A 88 2.90 5.35 -4.31
CA PHE A 88 3.21 4.26 -3.40
C PHE A 88 4.69 4.26 -2.99
N GLN A 89 5.61 4.39 -3.94
CA GLN A 89 7.04 4.43 -3.64
C GLN A 89 7.40 5.63 -2.77
N CYS A 90 6.85 6.82 -3.06
CA CYS A 90 7.08 8.00 -2.24
C CYS A 90 6.44 7.87 -0.85
N SER A 91 5.25 7.27 -0.77
CA SER A 91 4.59 6.94 0.49
C SER A 91 5.45 6.05 1.38
N VAL A 92 6.05 5.01 0.82
CA VAL A 92 6.98 4.14 1.56
C VAL A 92 8.25 4.91 1.94
N TYR A 93 8.81 5.71 1.03
CA TYR A 93 10.00 6.54 1.29
C TYR A 93 9.80 7.52 2.44
N SER A 94 8.61 8.09 2.61
CA SER A 94 8.35 9.05 3.69
C SER A 94 8.35 8.43 5.09
N CYS A 95 8.23 7.11 5.18
CA CYS A 95 8.06 6.36 6.43
C CYS A 95 9.27 5.46 6.73
N MET A 96 9.95 5.00 5.68
CA MET A 96 11.14 4.16 5.78
C MET A 96 12.36 5.02 6.14
N THR A 97 12.75 5.04 7.42
CA THR A 97 13.89 5.86 7.89
C THR A 97 15.23 5.16 7.63
N ASP A 98 15.25 3.82 7.71
CA ASP A 98 16.37 2.96 7.34
C ASP A 98 15.93 1.93 6.28
N ARG A 99 16.83 1.46 5.41
CA ARG A 99 16.56 0.37 4.46
C ARG A 99 16.15 -0.93 5.15
N THR A 100 16.47 -1.08 6.44
CA THR A 100 16.02 -2.22 7.26
C THR A 100 14.62 -2.03 7.88
N ASP A 101 13.91 -0.96 7.53
CA ASP A 101 12.53 -0.76 7.97
C ASP A 101 11.56 -1.45 7.00
N ALA A 102 10.56 -2.12 7.56
CA ALA A 102 9.35 -2.50 6.82
C ALA A 102 8.23 -1.51 7.12
N VAL A 103 7.28 -1.34 6.21
CA VAL A 103 6.11 -0.47 6.38
C VAL A 103 4.84 -1.32 6.38
N LEU A 104 4.09 -1.27 7.48
CA LEU A 104 2.75 -1.84 7.61
C LEU A 104 1.73 -0.70 7.56
N ASN A 105 1.08 -0.52 6.42
CA ASN A 105 0.07 0.51 6.23
C ASN A 105 -1.33 -0.10 6.23
N ILE A 106 -2.16 0.23 7.22
CA ILE A 106 -3.56 -0.20 7.27
C ILE A 106 -4.48 1.02 7.31
N SER A 107 -5.12 1.30 6.17
CA SER A 107 -6.13 2.33 5.98
C SER A 107 -7.41 1.67 5.47
N THR A 108 -7.99 2.07 4.33
CA THR A 108 -9.12 1.34 3.73
C THR A 108 -8.76 -0.11 3.44
N SER A 109 -7.60 -0.35 2.84
CA SER A 109 -6.97 -1.66 2.62
C SER A 109 -5.74 -1.83 3.53
N ALA A 110 -5.00 -2.93 3.37
CA ALA A 110 -3.77 -3.18 4.13
C ALA A 110 -2.60 -3.53 3.21
N GLN A 111 -1.40 -3.08 3.57
CA GLN A 111 -0.17 -3.34 2.83
C GLN A 111 0.98 -3.61 3.80
N LEU A 112 1.80 -4.61 3.50
CA LEU A 112 3.09 -4.86 4.14
C LEU A 112 4.19 -4.78 3.10
N THR A 113 5.18 -3.94 3.34
CA THR A 113 6.23 -3.63 2.36
C THR A 113 7.60 -3.60 3.01
N TYR A 114 8.63 -4.08 2.32
CA TYR A 114 10.03 -3.86 2.70
C TYR A 114 10.91 -3.72 1.44
N ALA A 115 12.09 -3.11 1.61
CA ALA A 115 13.05 -2.95 0.53
C ALA A 115 13.83 -4.26 0.29
N MET A 116 13.91 -4.67 -0.98
CA MET A 116 14.73 -5.81 -1.38
C MET A 116 16.23 -5.44 -1.41
N PRO A 117 17.12 -6.42 -1.23
CA PRO A 117 18.55 -6.25 -1.47
C PRO A 117 18.86 -5.64 -2.85
N LEU A 118 19.96 -4.89 -2.97
CA LEU A 118 20.30 -4.17 -4.20
C LEU A 118 20.61 -5.09 -5.40
N ASP A 119 21.00 -6.34 -5.14
CA ASP A 119 21.28 -7.36 -6.15
C ASP A 119 20.04 -8.20 -6.50
N PHE A 120 18.89 -7.94 -5.86
CA PHE A 120 17.66 -8.62 -6.15
C PHE A 120 17.13 -8.26 -7.55
N THR A 121 16.73 -9.27 -8.30
CA THR A 121 16.00 -9.12 -9.56
C THR A 121 14.69 -9.91 -9.46
N PRO A 122 13.53 -9.32 -9.80
CA PRO A 122 12.26 -10.04 -9.77
C PRO A 122 12.22 -11.18 -10.79
N PRO A 123 11.36 -12.18 -10.60
CA PRO A 123 11.15 -13.23 -11.58
C PRO A 123 10.74 -12.67 -12.96
N ASN A 124 11.31 -13.21 -14.03
CA ASN A 124 11.01 -12.78 -15.41
C ASN A 124 9.56 -13.04 -15.84
N ILE A 125 8.90 -14.00 -15.19
CA ILE A 125 7.51 -14.36 -15.47
C ILE A 125 6.72 -14.09 -14.20
N PRO A 126 5.72 -13.19 -14.24
CA PRO A 126 4.86 -12.95 -13.09
C PRO A 126 4.02 -14.20 -12.81
N ASP A 127 3.96 -14.60 -11.53
CA ASP A 127 3.08 -15.66 -11.05
C ASP A 127 1.77 -15.02 -10.54
N PRO A 128 0.63 -15.23 -11.22
CA PRO A 128 -0.66 -14.68 -10.79
C PRO A 128 -1.13 -15.19 -9.43
N SER A 129 -0.60 -16.33 -8.97
CA SER A 129 -0.91 -16.92 -7.66
C SER A 129 -0.01 -16.40 -6.53
N SER A 130 1.01 -15.61 -6.86
CA SER A 130 1.87 -14.97 -5.86
C SER A 130 1.10 -13.88 -5.10
N SER A 131 1.09 -13.98 -3.78
CA SER A 131 0.58 -12.95 -2.87
C SER A 131 1.54 -11.76 -2.72
N ILE A 132 2.79 -11.90 -3.17
CA ILE A 132 3.84 -10.87 -3.11
C ILE A 132 4.12 -10.35 -4.51
N SER A 133 4.07 -9.03 -4.65
CA SER A 133 4.44 -8.30 -5.87
C SER A 133 5.71 -7.48 -5.64
N TYR A 134 6.51 -7.32 -6.70
CA TYR A 134 7.73 -6.51 -6.65
C TYR A 134 7.55 -5.22 -7.46
N PHE A 135 7.72 -4.08 -6.81
CA PHE A 135 7.61 -2.77 -7.46
C PHE A 135 8.99 -2.13 -7.60
N PRO A 136 9.34 -1.54 -8.76
CA PRO A 136 10.59 -0.81 -8.89
C PRO A 136 10.60 0.36 -7.89
N TYR A 137 11.74 0.54 -7.26
CA TYR A 137 12.01 1.57 -6.26
C TYR A 137 13.15 2.48 -6.73
N PHE A 138 13.81 3.16 -5.80
CA PHE A 138 14.94 4.03 -6.11
C PHE A 138 16.23 3.24 -6.36
N ASP A 139 17.13 3.81 -7.16
CA ASP A 139 18.49 3.29 -7.40
C ASP A 139 18.55 1.85 -7.91
N GLY A 140 17.59 1.47 -8.76
CA GLY A 140 17.50 0.13 -9.35
C GLY A 140 17.04 -0.98 -8.39
N SER A 141 16.66 -0.62 -7.16
CA SER A 141 16.13 -1.56 -6.18
C SER A 141 14.64 -1.82 -6.35
N TYR A 142 14.10 -2.74 -5.54
CA TYR A 142 12.69 -3.13 -5.56
C TYR A 142 12.09 -3.10 -4.15
N LEU A 143 10.77 -2.88 -4.08
CA LEU A 143 9.97 -3.13 -2.89
C LEU A 143 9.25 -4.47 -3.06
N ALA A 144 9.32 -5.34 -2.06
CA ALA A 144 8.42 -6.48 -1.95
C ALA A 144 7.15 -6.04 -1.22
N VAL A 145 5.98 -6.38 -1.78
CA VAL A 145 4.69 -5.86 -1.32
C VAL A 145 3.66 -6.98 -1.22
N ALA A 146 3.10 -7.19 -0.03
CA ALA A 146 1.83 -7.88 0.15
C ALA A 146 0.72 -6.83 0.27
N ALA A 147 -0.20 -6.80 -0.70
CA ALA A 147 -1.28 -5.83 -0.76
C ALA A 147 -2.65 -6.51 -0.61
N SER A 148 -3.14 -6.56 0.62
CA SER A 148 -4.47 -7.08 0.97
C SER A 148 -5.55 -6.12 0.49
N LEU A 149 -6.63 -6.66 -0.08
CA LEU A 149 -7.84 -5.87 -0.35
C LEU A 149 -8.61 -5.55 0.93
N ASN A 150 -8.30 -6.23 2.03
CA ASN A 150 -9.03 -6.21 3.28
C ASN A 150 -8.21 -5.50 4.38
N GLY A 151 -8.71 -4.35 4.84
CA GLY A 151 -8.09 -3.53 5.88
C GLY A 151 -9.16 -2.87 6.76
N GLY A 152 -9.15 -1.55 6.86
CA GLY A 152 -10.18 -0.79 7.57
C GLY A 152 -11.58 -0.91 6.96
N ASN A 153 -11.70 -1.26 5.67
CA ASN A 153 -12.99 -1.56 5.05
C ASN A 153 -13.70 -2.74 5.72
N VAL A 154 -12.98 -3.72 6.25
CA VAL A 154 -13.56 -4.84 7.02
C VAL A 154 -14.24 -4.32 8.28
N MET A 155 -13.58 -3.41 9.01
CA MET A 155 -14.15 -2.77 10.19
C MET A 155 -15.35 -1.91 9.82
N ALA A 156 -15.30 -1.20 8.68
CA ALA A 156 -16.44 -0.45 8.17
C ALA A 156 -17.63 -1.35 7.83
N THR A 157 -17.40 -2.51 7.22
CA THR A 157 -18.46 -3.49 6.97
C THR A 157 -19.05 -4.04 8.26
N LEU A 158 -18.23 -4.37 9.26
CA LEU A 158 -18.73 -4.81 10.57
C LEU A 158 -19.61 -3.73 11.24
N VAL A 159 -19.16 -2.47 11.24
CA VAL A 159 -19.91 -1.35 11.80
C VAL A 159 -21.22 -1.13 11.04
N GLY A 160 -21.18 -1.13 9.70
CA GLY A 160 -22.38 -0.97 8.86
C GLY A 160 -23.38 -2.10 9.08
N MET A 161 -22.92 -3.34 9.22
CA MET A 161 -23.77 -4.49 9.54
C MET A 161 -24.46 -4.33 10.90
N LEU A 162 -23.72 -3.94 11.94
CA LEU A 162 -24.28 -3.72 13.27
C LEU A 162 -25.26 -2.53 13.31
N SER A 163 -24.93 -1.45 12.61
CA SER A 163 -25.80 -0.28 12.44
C SER A 163 -27.13 -0.70 11.78
N GLY A 164 -27.06 -1.52 10.72
CA GLY A 164 -28.24 -2.11 10.07
C GLY A 164 -29.11 -2.92 11.03
N TRP A 165 -28.53 -3.87 11.76
CA TRP A 165 -29.27 -4.68 12.74
C TRP A 165 -29.89 -3.86 13.86
N MET A 166 -29.19 -2.83 14.35
CA MET A 166 -29.73 -1.96 15.40
C MET A 166 -30.94 -1.16 14.90
N ASN A 167 -30.89 -0.67 13.65
CA ASN A 167 -32.03 0.01 13.03
C ASN A 167 -33.23 -0.94 12.84
N GLU A 168 -33.00 -2.19 12.43
CA GLU A 168 -34.06 -3.22 12.35
C GLU A 168 -34.73 -3.50 13.70
N LEU A 169 -34.01 -3.28 14.80
CA LEU A 169 -34.50 -3.38 16.18
C LEU A 169 -34.98 -2.04 16.75
N GLU A 170 -35.16 -1.01 15.92
CA GLU A 170 -35.63 0.33 16.29
C GLU A 170 -34.71 1.06 17.29
N VAL A 171 -33.40 0.77 17.24
CA VAL A 171 -32.37 1.45 18.05
C VAL A 171 -31.48 2.31 17.17
N GLU A 172 -31.62 3.63 17.30
CA GLU A 172 -30.74 4.57 16.60
C GLU A 172 -29.38 4.68 17.29
N VAL A 173 -28.31 4.56 16.49
CA VAL A 173 -26.93 4.74 16.95
C VAL A 173 -26.07 5.26 15.81
N SER A 174 -25.12 6.14 16.10
CA SER A 174 -24.16 6.61 15.10
C SER A 174 -23.02 5.62 14.90
N ASP A 175 -22.51 5.54 13.66
CA ASP A 175 -21.33 4.71 13.33
C ASP A 175 -20.12 5.06 14.21
N SER A 176 -19.91 6.35 14.49
CA SER A 176 -18.84 6.80 15.39
C SER A 176 -18.95 6.19 16.80
N SER A 177 -20.18 6.10 17.33
CA SER A 177 -20.44 5.48 18.63
C SER A 177 -20.20 3.97 18.59
N LEU A 178 -20.53 3.32 17.47
CA LEU A 178 -20.24 1.89 17.28
C LEU A 178 -18.75 1.62 17.27
N TYR A 179 -17.96 2.35 16.47
CA TYR A 179 -16.51 2.20 16.46
C TYR A 179 -15.91 2.29 17.87
N GLU A 180 -16.26 3.32 18.63
CA GLU A 180 -15.78 3.52 20.00
C GLU A 180 -16.17 2.34 20.91
N LYS A 181 -17.43 1.91 20.87
CA LYS A 181 -17.93 0.81 21.71
C LYS A 181 -17.27 -0.52 21.35
N LEU A 182 -17.11 -0.83 20.06
CA LEU A 182 -16.47 -2.05 19.58
C LEU A 182 -15.02 -2.13 20.04
N ILE A 183 -14.25 -1.06 19.82
CA ILE A 183 -12.85 -0.96 20.25
C ILE A 183 -12.77 -1.14 21.76
N ARG A 184 -13.60 -0.44 22.54
CA ARG A 184 -13.62 -0.54 24.00
C ARG A 184 -13.96 -1.96 24.48
N CYS A 185 -14.96 -2.60 23.89
CA CYS A 185 -15.33 -3.98 24.23
C CYS A 185 -14.19 -4.96 23.93
N ALA A 186 -13.49 -4.78 22.81
CA ALA A 186 -12.38 -5.64 22.43
C ALA A 186 -11.12 -5.41 23.27
N LEU A 187 -10.87 -4.18 23.73
CA LEU A 187 -9.82 -3.90 24.71
C LEU A 187 -10.07 -4.58 26.05
N GLY A 188 -11.34 -4.85 26.41
CA GLY A 188 -11.71 -5.62 27.61
C GLY A 188 -11.60 -7.13 27.46
N VAL A 189 -11.20 -7.64 26.29
CA VAL A 189 -10.95 -9.06 26.01
C VAL A 189 -9.47 -9.23 25.72
N ASP A 190 -8.73 -9.97 26.55
CA ASP A 190 -7.28 -10.13 26.36
C ASP A 190 -6.94 -10.97 25.11
N SER A 191 -7.67 -12.07 24.93
CA SER A 191 -7.52 -13.02 23.83
C SER A 191 -8.86 -13.62 23.44
N SER A 192 -9.00 -13.98 22.17
CA SER A 192 -10.18 -14.68 21.64
C SER A 192 -9.72 -15.85 20.77
N ASP A 193 -10.36 -17.01 20.92
CA ASP A 193 -10.14 -18.16 20.06
C ASP A 193 -11.11 -18.17 18.85
N LEU A 194 -12.08 -17.25 18.80
CA LEU A 194 -12.93 -17.02 17.63
C LEU A 194 -12.04 -16.63 16.45
N ARG A 195 -12.18 -17.32 15.31
CA ARG A 195 -11.38 -17.03 14.12
C ARG A 195 -12.23 -16.35 13.07
N VAL A 196 -11.72 -15.22 12.57
CA VAL A 196 -12.33 -14.51 11.44
C VAL A 196 -11.28 -14.39 10.35
N SER A 197 -11.57 -14.96 9.18
CA SER A 197 -10.89 -14.62 7.94
C SER A 197 -11.68 -13.49 7.29
N PRO A 198 -11.15 -12.24 7.25
CA PRO A 198 -11.92 -11.09 6.82
C PRO A 198 -11.80 -10.82 5.32
N THR A 199 -11.58 -11.84 4.50
CA THR A 199 -11.43 -11.75 3.03
C THR A 199 -12.75 -11.48 2.31
N ILE A 200 -13.54 -10.53 2.80
CA ILE A 200 -14.89 -10.20 2.29
C ILE A 200 -14.86 -9.56 0.90
N LEU A 201 -13.71 -9.02 0.48
CA LEU A 201 -13.48 -8.48 -0.87
C LEU A 201 -12.63 -9.41 -1.75
N GLY A 202 -12.38 -10.66 -1.29
CA GLY A 202 -11.41 -11.56 -1.90
C GLY A 202 -9.98 -11.06 -1.79
N GLU A 203 -9.05 -11.72 -2.49
CA GLU A 203 -7.67 -11.28 -2.66
C GLU A 203 -7.21 -11.37 -4.11
N ARG A 204 -6.22 -10.55 -4.50
CA ARG A 204 -5.72 -10.51 -5.89
C ARG A 204 -5.15 -11.86 -6.35
N HIS A 205 -4.52 -12.58 -5.43
CA HIS A 205 -3.90 -13.88 -5.67
C HIS A 205 -4.87 -15.05 -5.46
N ASP A 206 -6.02 -14.82 -4.81
CA ASP A 206 -7.08 -15.80 -4.58
C ASP A 206 -8.46 -15.12 -4.60
N LEU A 207 -9.06 -15.09 -5.80
CA LEU A 207 -10.35 -14.44 -6.05
C LEU A 207 -11.55 -15.22 -5.47
N LEU A 208 -11.35 -16.47 -5.05
CA LEU A 208 -12.43 -17.33 -4.53
C LEU A 208 -12.50 -17.32 -3.01
N SER A 209 -11.46 -16.82 -2.34
CA SER A 209 -11.48 -16.64 -0.89
C SER A 209 -12.56 -15.63 -0.49
N LEU A 210 -13.42 -16.04 0.45
CA LEU A 210 -14.48 -15.20 1.01
C LEU A 210 -14.38 -15.18 2.52
N GLY A 211 -15.02 -14.17 3.13
CA GLY A 211 -15.06 -14.02 4.57
C GLY A 211 -15.61 -15.26 5.28
N GLN A 212 -14.94 -15.67 6.36
CA GLN A 212 -15.31 -16.85 7.15
C GLN A 212 -15.19 -16.56 8.64
N VAL A 213 -16.16 -17.05 9.43
CA VAL A 213 -16.08 -17.09 10.89
C VAL A 213 -16.08 -18.55 11.34
N SER A 214 -15.13 -18.94 12.18
CA SER A 214 -15.00 -20.32 12.67
C SER A 214 -14.62 -20.36 14.15
N ASN A 215 -14.68 -21.57 14.72
CA ASN A 215 -14.47 -21.83 16.15
C ASN A 215 -15.46 -21.09 17.08
N ILE A 216 -16.74 -21.05 16.69
CA ILE A 216 -17.81 -20.38 17.46
C ILE A 216 -18.26 -21.27 18.61
N HIS A 217 -18.36 -20.69 19.81
CA HIS A 217 -18.99 -21.33 20.97
C HIS A 217 -19.59 -20.27 21.93
N PRO A 218 -20.48 -20.63 22.87
CA PRO A 218 -21.27 -19.64 23.62
C PRO A 218 -20.48 -18.57 24.39
N SER A 219 -19.23 -18.83 24.79
CA SER A 219 -18.39 -17.86 25.53
C SER A 219 -17.61 -16.87 24.66
N ASN A 220 -17.50 -17.06 23.35
CA ASN A 220 -16.68 -16.21 22.47
C ASN A 220 -17.50 -15.36 21.47
N LEU A 221 -18.79 -15.17 21.73
CA LEU A 221 -19.72 -14.46 20.84
C LEU A 221 -19.95 -12.99 21.20
N SER A 222 -19.22 -12.43 22.18
CA SER A 222 -19.39 -11.02 22.53
C SER A 222 -18.81 -10.10 21.45
N LEU A 223 -19.27 -8.84 21.41
CA LEU A 223 -18.73 -7.81 20.50
C LEU A 223 -17.22 -7.63 20.66
N GLY A 224 -16.70 -7.83 21.88
CA GLY A 224 -15.25 -7.77 22.14
C GLY A 224 -14.49 -8.91 21.46
N HIS A 225 -14.98 -10.15 21.59
CA HIS A 225 -14.37 -11.31 20.94
C HIS A 225 -14.43 -11.22 19.42
N MET A 226 -15.58 -10.82 18.87
CA MET A 226 -15.75 -10.62 17.42
C MET A 226 -14.82 -9.53 16.88
N THR A 227 -14.81 -8.35 17.50
CA THR A 227 -13.98 -7.23 17.05
C THR A 227 -12.49 -7.54 17.15
N ARG A 228 -12.04 -8.20 18.23
CA ARG A 228 -10.64 -8.64 18.33
C ARG A 228 -10.30 -9.69 17.28
N ALA A 229 -11.19 -10.66 17.04
CA ALA A 229 -10.99 -11.68 16.02
C ALA A 229 -10.92 -11.09 14.60
N VAL A 230 -11.73 -10.07 14.30
CA VAL A 230 -11.67 -9.31 13.04
C VAL A 230 -10.34 -8.57 12.90
N CYS A 231 -9.91 -7.85 13.95
CA CYS A 231 -8.63 -7.14 13.93
C CYS A 231 -7.47 -8.12 13.71
N ARG A 232 -7.43 -9.23 14.46
CA ARG A 232 -6.45 -10.30 14.27
C ARG A 232 -6.51 -10.86 12.85
N GLY A 233 -7.70 -11.14 12.34
CA GLY A 233 -7.91 -11.67 11.00
C GLY A 233 -7.30 -10.80 9.89
N VAL A 234 -7.31 -9.47 10.04
CA VAL A 234 -6.67 -8.56 9.08
C VAL A 234 -5.15 -8.78 9.05
N LEU A 235 -4.53 -8.98 10.21
CA LEU A 235 -3.10 -9.27 10.32
C LEU A 235 -2.76 -10.71 9.91
N ASP A 236 -3.60 -11.69 10.27
CA ASP A 236 -3.46 -13.08 9.83
C ASP A 236 -3.48 -13.17 8.29
N ASN A 237 -4.33 -12.38 7.63
CA ASN A 237 -4.38 -12.30 6.17
C ASN A 237 -3.10 -11.67 5.58
N ILE A 238 -2.60 -10.58 6.15
CA ILE A 238 -1.34 -9.97 5.69
C ILE A 238 -0.16 -10.92 5.90
N THR A 239 -0.09 -11.59 7.05
CA THR A 239 1.01 -12.51 7.38
C THR A 239 0.92 -13.84 6.64
N SER A 240 -0.27 -14.26 6.17
CA SER A 240 -0.39 -15.38 5.25
C SER A 240 0.11 -15.01 3.85
N MET A 241 -0.14 -13.77 3.41
CA MET A 241 0.37 -13.24 2.14
C MET A 241 1.90 -13.06 2.14
N MET A 242 2.46 -12.54 3.23
CA MET A 242 3.89 -12.36 3.40
C MET A 242 4.28 -12.74 4.82
N HIS A 243 4.76 -13.98 4.97
CA HIS A 243 5.14 -14.53 6.26
C HIS A 243 6.26 -13.70 6.92
N PRO A 244 6.22 -13.45 8.24
CA PRO A 244 7.23 -12.65 8.94
C PRO A 244 8.68 -13.14 8.77
N VAL A 245 8.88 -14.41 8.44
CA VAL A 245 10.20 -14.97 8.11
C VAL A 245 10.86 -14.24 6.94
N PHE A 246 10.10 -13.82 5.92
CA PHE A 246 10.67 -13.07 4.79
C PHE A 246 11.26 -11.72 5.22
N LEU A 247 10.63 -11.05 6.19
CA LEU A 247 11.13 -9.80 6.74
C LEU A 247 12.46 -10.04 7.48
N LEU A 248 12.52 -11.10 8.29
CA LEU A 248 13.72 -11.48 9.03
C LEU A 248 14.88 -11.86 8.10
N GLU A 249 14.61 -12.64 7.05
CA GLU A 249 15.60 -13.04 6.04
C GLU A 249 16.11 -11.84 5.23
N ALA A 250 15.25 -10.85 4.99
CA ALA A 250 15.62 -9.59 4.35
C ALA A 250 16.40 -8.63 5.28
N GLY A 251 16.58 -8.97 6.56
CA GLY A 251 17.29 -8.15 7.54
C GLY A 251 16.46 -6.98 8.08
N VAL A 252 15.13 -7.05 8.01
CA VAL A 252 14.25 -6.04 8.59
C VAL A 252 14.40 -6.03 10.12
N GLN A 253 14.58 -4.85 10.69
CA GLN A 253 14.80 -4.66 12.13
C GLN A 253 13.56 -4.18 12.87
N ARG A 254 12.65 -3.48 12.19
CA ARG A 254 11.41 -2.95 12.76
C ARG A 254 10.34 -2.74 11.69
N ILE A 255 9.10 -2.58 12.14
CA ILE A 255 7.95 -2.30 11.29
C ILE A 255 7.39 -0.92 11.64
N MET A 256 7.33 -0.04 10.65
CA MET A 256 6.70 1.26 10.73
C MET A 256 5.20 1.09 10.46
N GLY A 257 4.40 1.18 11.51
CA GLY A 257 2.95 1.07 11.47
C GLY A 257 2.29 2.41 11.12
N SER A 258 1.60 2.47 9.99
CA SER A 258 0.90 3.65 9.49
C SER A 258 -0.55 3.36 9.08
N GLY A 259 -1.27 4.42 8.74
CA GLY A 259 -2.60 4.34 8.15
C GLY A 259 -3.72 4.63 9.16
N SER A 260 -4.80 5.21 8.64
CA SER A 260 -5.90 5.76 9.45
C SER A 260 -6.65 4.72 10.28
N ALA A 261 -6.73 3.47 9.82
CA ALA A 261 -7.40 2.40 10.56
C ALA A 261 -6.49 1.90 11.70
N LEU A 262 -5.19 1.76 11.45
CA LEU A 262 -4.21 1.36 12.47
C LEU A 262 -4.07 2.41 13.57
N SER A 263 -3.92 3.69 13.20
CA SER A 263 -3.70 4.76 14.17
C SER A 263 -4.88 4.98 15.12
N ARG A 264 -6.11 4.78 14.63
CA ARG A 264 -7.35 5.01 15.39
C ARG A 264 -7.86 3.77 16.14
N ASN A 265 -7.31 2.59 15.88
CA ASN A 265 -7.76 1.34 16.47
C ASN A 265 -6.68 0.71 17.35
N ALA A 266 -6.78 0.91 18.66
CA ALA A 266 -5.85 0.35 19.63
C ALA A 266 -5.82 -1.20 19.65
N VAL A 267 -6.92 -1.87 19.30
CA VAL A 267 -6.94 -3.33 19.20
C VAL A 267 -6.16 -3.81 17.99
N LEU A 268 -6.29 -3.12 16.86
CA LEU A 268 -5.52 -3.45 15.66
C LEU A 268 -4.00 -3.28 15.89
N ARG A 269 -3.59 -2.27 16.68
CA ARG A 269 -2.19 -2.10 17.11
C ARG A 269 -1.71 -3.25 17.99
N GLN A 270 -2.50 -3.66 18.99
CA GLN A 270 -2.17 -4.82 19.81
C GLN A 270 -2.03 -6.10 18.99
N GLU A 271 -2.89 -6.32 17.99
CA GLU A 271 -2.79 -7.50 17.12
C GLU A 271 -1.62 -7.39 16.13
N ALA A 272 -1.26 -6.20 15.65
CA ALA A 272 -0.04 -5.99 14.86
C ALA A 272 1.22 -6.33 15.67
N GLU A 273 1.33 -5.84 16.90
CA GLU A 273 2.45 -6.15 17.81
C GLU A 273 2.54 -7.64 18.15
N ARG A 274 1.42 -8.37 18.11
CA ARG A 274 1.39 -9.83 18.32
C ARG A 274 1.72 -10.63 17.07
N ALA A 275 1.36 -10.12 15.89
CA ALA A 275 1.50 -10.82 14.62
C ALA A 275 2.95 -10.88 14.13
N PHE A 276 3.78 -9.91 14.51
CA PHE A 276 5.17 -9.80 14.06
C PHE A 276 6.17 -10.01 15.20
N PRO A 277 7.27 -10.73 14.96
CA PRO A 277 8.36 -10.90 15.95
C PRO A 277 9.30 -9.69 16.00
N LEU A 278 8.91 -8.56 15.41
CA LEU A 278 9.71 -7.34 15.26
C LEU A 278 9.02 -6.20 16.01
N PRO A 279 9.77 -5.22 16.54
CA PRO A 279 9.16 -4.04 17.12
C PRO A 279 8.32 -3.29 16.08
N VAL A 280 7.10 -2.90 16.46
CA VAL A 280 6.20 -2.09 15.65
C VAL A 280 6.19 -0.68 16.22
N GLU A 281 6.61 0.30 15.42
CA GLU A 281 6.65 1.70 15.79
C GLU A 281 5.52 2.48 15.10
N TYR A 282 4.92 3.43 15.82
CA TYR A 282 3.84 4.26 15.31
C TYR A 282 4.23 5.73 15.47
N GLY A 283 3.90 6.58 14.50
CA GLY A 283 4.09 8.03 14.64
C GLY A 283 4.53 8.77 13.39
N GLN A 284 4.87 8.06 12.31
CA GLN A 284 5.04 8.66 10.99
C GLN A 284 3.86 8.29 10.12
N ASP A 285 3.06 9.31 9.75
CA ASP A 285 2.06 9.14 8.71
C ASP A 285 2.77 8.96 7.36
N VAL A 286 2.25 8.03 6.57
CA VAL A 286 2.68 7.78 5.20
C VAL A 286 2.08 8.88 4.32
N ASP A 287 2.94 9.66 3.65
CA ASP A 287 2.53 10.78 2.80
C ASP A 287 3.42 10.87 1.55
N SER A 288 2.81 10.66 0.39
CA SER A 288 3.50 10.68 -0.90
C SER A 288 4.08 12.05 -1.24
N ALA A 289 3.43 13.15 -0.87
CA ALA A 289 3.93 14.50 -1.14
C ALA A 289 5.17 14.81 -0.30
N VAL A 290 5.16 14.40 0.98
CA VAL A 290 6.35 14.48 1.85
C VAL A 290 7.47 13.60 1.27
N GLY A 291 7.15 12.37 0.86
CA GLY A 291 8.12 11.46 0.24
C GLY A 291 8.79 12.03 -1.00
N VAL A 292 8.03 12.63 -1.92
CA VAL A 292 8.59 13.32 -3.10
C VAL A 292 9.52 14.45 -2.68
N ALA A 293 9.12 15.26 -1.69
CA ALA A 293 9.92 16.39 -1.23
C ALA A 293 11.26 15.93 -0.63
N ILE A 294 11.26 14.87 0.18
CA ILE A 294 12.50 14.31 0.76
C ILE A 294 13.39 13.74 -0.35
N VAL A 295 12.84 12.97 -1.30
CA VAL A 295 13.61 12.39 -2.41
C VAL A 295 14.36 13.45 -3.21
N PHE A 296 13.70 14.57 -3.55
CA PHE A 296 14.37 15.64 -4.29
C PHE A 296 15.25 16.52 -3.40
N HIS A 297 14.98 16.63 -2.10
CA HIS A 297 15.89 17.29 -1.16
C HIS A 297 17.23 16.53 -1.01
N ASP A 298 17.17 15.20 -0.91
CA ASP A 298 18.36 14.35 -0.76
C ASP A 298 19.21 14.27 -2.04
N ARG A 299 18.63 14.59 -3.20
CA ARG A 299 19.23 14.43 -4.53
C ARG A 299 19.64 15.75 -5.21
N MET A 300 19.27 16.90 -4.65
CA MET A 300 19.66 18.25 -5.12
C MET A 300 20.90 18.76 -4.39
#